data_AF-A0A016SFC8-F1
#
_entry.id   AF-A0A016SFC8-F1
#
_cell.length_a   1.000
_cell.length_b   1.000
_cell.length_c   1.000
_cell.angle_alpha   90.00
_cell.angle_beta   90.00
_cell.angle_gamma   90.00
#
_symmetry.space_group_name_H-M   'P 1'
#
loop_
_entity.id
_entity.type
_entity.pdbx_description
1 polymer ?
#
loop_
_entity_poly.entity_id
_entity_poly.type
_entity_poly.pdbx_seq_one_letter_code
_entity_poly.pdbx_strand_id
1 'polypeptide(L)'
;MASESRSLMCLNCQSPMKVDVKLKGDKDKKSSEMDNVPSIAGQSCNLMELICDAEVPSGAPICKECSDELLVGMDQQLKLLEDDCAAYRQLIDMLKEKYSNADVASMKQTLRNLQDEERALKAQYEQLCAEEERLDAELLEKKAQLEEKTEEEARRWRQFRDNHRRLLDIDEQTRKADAQLRYYAEQHRKLANTNALDLVFYIWVDPADGIIGENRLLY
;
A
#
# COMPACT_ATOMS: atom_id res chain seq x y z
N MET A 1 -38.62 -45.08 -78.30
CA MET A 1 -37.64 -44.78 -77.24
C MET A 1 -38.16 -45.41 -75.96
N ALA A 2 -37.42 -46.34 -75.36
CA ALA A 2 -37.86 -47.05 -74.15
C ALA A 2 -37.54 -46.20 -72.92
N SER A 3 -38.56 -45.82 -72.15
CA SER A 3 -38.42 -45.27 -70.79
C SER A 3 -38.44 -46.44 -69.81
N GLU A 4 -37.34 -46.66 -69.09
CA GLU A 4 -37.27 -47.66 -68.03
C GLU A 4 -37.72 -46.99 -66.72
N SER A 5 -38.85 -47.43 -66.16
CA SER A 5 -39.36 -46.93 -64.89
C SER A 5 -38.70 -47.69 -63.74
N ARG A 6 -37.83 -47.01 -62.99
CA ARG A 6 -37.21 -47.57 -61.78
C ARG A 6 -37.99 -47.12 -60.55
N SER A 7 -38.34 -48.08 -59.69
CA SER A 7 -38.94 -47.80 -58.39
C SER A 7 -37.81 -47.52 -57.39
N LEU A 8 -37.65 -46.27 -56.99
CA LEU A 8 -36.69 -45.85 -55.97
C LEU A 8 -37.45 -45.41 -54.71
N MET A 9 -36.85 -45.54 -53.53
CA MET A 9 -37.47 -45.12 -52.28
C MET A 9 -36.98 -43.72 -51.90
N CYS A 10 -37.88 -42.87 -51.39
CA CYS A 10 -37.50 -41.57 -50.84
C CYS A 10 -36.62 -41.77 -49.60
N LEU A 11 -35.48 -41.08 -49.53
CA LEU A 11 -34.58 -41.17 -48.38
C LEU A 11 -35.22 -40.68 -47.07
N ASN A 12 -36.09 -39.67 -47.13
CA ASN A 12 -36.71 -39.05 -45.96
C ASN A 12 -37.95 -39.81 -45.47
N CYS A 13 -38.95 -40.01 -46.34
CA CYS A 13 -40.23 -40.62 -45.97
C CYS A 13 -40.38 -42.11 -46.34
N GLN A 14 -39.39 -42.71 -46.99
CA GLN A 14 -39.41 -44.10 -47.47
C GLN A 14 -40.58 -44.44 -48.41
N SER A 15 -41.25 -43.44 -49.00
CA SER A 15 -42.32 -43.68 -49.98
C SER A 15 -41.75 -44.12 -51.34
N PRO A 16 -42.41 -45.06 -52.06
CA PRO A 16 -41.98 -45.50 -53.37
C PRO A 16 -42.20 -44.41 -54.43
N MET A 17 -41.14 -44.09 -55.17
CA MET A 17 -41.11 -43.09 -56.23
C MET A 17 -40.90 -43.74 -57.58
N LYS A 18 -41.69 -43.32 -58.56
CA LYS A 18 -41.50 -43.68 -59.98
C LYS A 18 -40.66 -42.59 -60.63
N VAL A 19 -39.43 -42.93 -61.02
CA VAL A 19 -38.52 -42.00 -61.69
C VAL A 19 -38.36 -42.42 -63.14
N ASP A 20 -38.74 -41.54 -64.06
CA ASP A 20 -38.55 -41.75 -65.51
C ASP A 20 -37.13 -41.32 -65.90
N VAL A 21 -36.24 -42.29 -66.08
CA VAL A 21 -34.86 -42.01 -66.51
C VAL A 21 -34.81 -41.92 -68.03
N LYS A 22 -34.59 -40.70 -68.56
CA LYS A 22 -34.25 -40.51 -69.98
C LYS A 22 -32.80 -40.96 -70.22
N LEU A 23 -32.61 -42.08 -70.91
CA LEU A 23 -31.30 -42.49 -71.44
C LEU A 23 -30.82 -41.46 -72.48
N LYS A 24 -29.94 -40.54 -72.06
CA LYS A 24 -29.09 -39.79 -73.00
C LYS A 24 -27.99 -40.75 -73.46
N GLY A 25 -28.09 -41.22 -74.70
CA GLY A 25 -26.98 -41.88 -75.35
C GLY A 25 -25.93 -40.84 -75.70
N ASP A 26 -24.74 -40.97 -75.13
CA ASP A 26 -23.53 -40.94 -75.94
C ASP A 26 -22.37 -41.62 -75.24
N LYS A 27 -21.57 -42.27 -76.08
CA LYS A 27 -20.38 -43.04 -75.74
C LYS A 27 -19.33 -42.10 -75.15
N ASP A 28 -18.93 -42.32 -73.91
CA ASP A 28 -17.50 -42.41 -73.60
C ASP A 28 -17.27 -43.08 -72.25
N LYS A 29 -16.32 -44.01 -72.31
CA LYS A 29 -15.94 -44.94 -71.26
C LYS A 29 -15.00 -44.21 -70.31
N LYS A 30 -15.50 -43.74 -69.17
CA LYS A 30 -14.67 -43.50 -67.99
C LYS A 30 -15.47 -43.93 -66.77
N SER A 31 -15.00 -45.03 -66.17
CA SER A 31 -15.49 -45.61 -64.92
C SER A 31 -15.56 -44.55 -63.83
N SER A 32 -16.76 -44.03 -63.58
CA SER A 32 -17.10 -43.36 -62.33
C SER A 32 -17.51 -44.45 -61.35
N GLU A 33 -16.76 -44.58 -60.26
CA GLU A 33 -17.13 -45.36 -59.09
C GLU A 33 -18.50 -44.89 -58.59
N MET A 34 -19.55 -45.61 -58.98
CA MET A 34 -20.91 -45.48 -58.45
C MET A 34 -21.40 -46.86 -58.01
N ASP A 35 -20.54 -47.62 -57.35
CA ASP A 35 -20.89 -48.92 -56.75
C ASP A 35 -20.36 -48.98 -55.33
N ASN A 36 -20.94 -48.16 -54.46
CA ASN A 36 -21.19 -48.49 -53.04
C ASN A 36 -21.87 -47.29 -52.37
N VAL A 37 -23.17 -47.13 -52.62
CA VAL A 37 -24.03 -46.49 -51.62
C VAL A 37 -24.47 -47.63 -50.70
N PRO A 38 -24.03 -47.70 -49.44
CA PRO A 38 -24.58 -48.67 -48.51
C PRO A 38 -26.08 -48.46 -48.47
N SER A 39 -26.83 -49.53 -48.68
CA SER A 39 -28.29 -49.52 -48.65
C SER A 39 -28.72 -49.17 -47.22
N ILE A 40 -28.92 -47.87 -46.94
CA ILE A 40 -29.64 -47.37 -45.76
C ILE A 40 -31.12 -47.68 -45.99
N ALA A 41 -31.46 -48.96 -46.08
CA ALA A 41 -32.82 -49.43 -46.14
C ALA A 41 -33.34 -49.55 -44.70
N GLY A 42 -34.18 -48.59 -44.28
CA GLY A 42 -34.99 -48.71 -43.07
C GLY A 42 -34.81 -47.64 -42.00
N GLN A 43 -33.99 -46.60 -42.20
CA GLN A 43 -33.87 -45.48 -41.26
C GLN A 43 -34.38 -44.19 -41.91
N SER A 44 -35.45 -43.61 -41.37
CA SER A 44 -35.86 -42.24 -41.68
C SER A 44 -34.89 -41.28 -41.01
N CYS A 45 -34.12 -40.54 -41.79
CA CYS A 45 -33.22 -39.49 -41.30
C CYS A 45 -33.87 -38.12 -41.46
N ASN A 46 -33.70 -37.21 -40.49
CA ASN A 46 -34.13 -35.83 -40.63
C ASN A 46 -33.31 -35.17 -41.75
N LEU A 47 -33.97 -34.87 -42.87
CA LEU A 47 -33.33 -34.31 -44.05
C LEU A 47 -32.58 -32.99 -43.77
N MET A 48 -33.00 -32.23 -42.75
CA MET A 48 -32.35 -30.98 -42.35
C MET A 48 -30.97 -31.21 -41.71
N GLU A 49 -30.88 -32.13 -40.75
CA GLU A 49 -29.62 -32.51 -40.09
C GLU A 49 -28.64 -33.10 -41.11
N LEU A 50 -29.17 -33.90 -42.03
CA LEU A 50 -28.39 -34.59 -43.05
C LEU A 50 -27.71 -33.64 -44.06
N ILE A 51 -28.30 -32.47 -44.32
CA ILE A 51 -27.75 -31.45 -45.22
C ILE A 51 -26.75 -30.55 -44.50
N CYS A 52 -26.94 -30.31 -43.20
CA CYS A 52 -26.01 -29.55 -42.38
C CYS A 52 -24.65 -30.26 -42.21
N ASP A 53 -24.62 -31.60 -42.27
CA ASP A 53 -23.41 -32.40 -42.00
C ASP A 53 -22.51 -32.65 -43.23
N ALA A 54 -22.80 -32.06 -44.41
CA ALA A 54 -21.96 -31.99 -45.62
C ALA A 54 -21.39 -33.31 -46.23
N GLU A 55 -21.55 -34.47 -45.60
CA GLU A 55 -20.95 -35.76 -46.01
C GLU A 55 -21.89 -36.64 -46.86
N VAL A 56 -23.09 -36.17 -47.21
CA VAL A 56 -24.06 -37.01 -47.94
C VAL A 56 -23.93 -36.84 -49.47
N PRO A 57 -23.81 -37.93 -50.24
CA PRO A 57 -23.75 -37.87 -51.69
C PRO A 57 -25.05 -37.25 -52.23
N SER A 58 -24.91 -36.10 -52.90
CA SER A 58 -25.95 -35.26 -53.50
C SER A 58 -26.86 -35.94 -54.53
N GLY A 59 -26.72 -37.25 -54.74
CA GLY A 59 -27.49 -38.05 -55.69
C GLY A 59 -28.61 -38.90 -55.08
N ALA A 60 -28.85 -38.84 -53.76
CA ALA A 60 -29.91 -39.63 -53.13
C ALA A 60 -31.32 -39.12 -53.51
N PRO A 61 -32.26 -40.00 -53.91
CA PRO A 61 -33.56 -39.58 -54.42
C PRO A 61 -34.51 -39.16 -53.28
N ILE A 62 -35.07 -37.96 -53.37
CA ILE A 62 -36.05 -37.39 -52.44
C ILE A 62 -37.35 -37.09 -53.21
N CYS A 63 -38.51 -37.31 -52.58
CA CYS A 63 -39.80 -36.99 -53.20
C CYS A 63 -40.07 -35.49 -53.17
N LYS A 64 -40.95 -35.02 -54.07
CA LYS A 64 -41.32 -33.59 -54.13
C LYS A 64 -41.85 -33.07 -52.79
N GLU A 65 -42.71 -33.83 -52.12
CA GLU A 65 -43.30 -33.45 -50.83
C GLU A 65 -42.22 -33.23 -49.75
N CYS A 66 -41.22 -34.12 -49.65
CA CYS A 66 -40.12 -33.95 -48.69
C CYS A 66 -39.12 -32.85 -49.10
N SER A 67 -38.97 -32.59 -50.39
CA SER A 67 -38.18 -31.44 -50.88
C SER A 67 -38.87 -30.12 -50.55
N ASP A 68 -40.18 -30.06 -50.74
CA ASP A 68 -41.00 -28.87 -50.45
C ASP A 68 -41.01 -28.59 -48.94
N GLU A 69 -41.15 -29.63 -48.10
CA GLU A 69 -41.11 -29.52 -46.64
C GLU A 69 -39.72 -29.07 -46.13
N LEU A 70 -38.64 -29.55 -46.74
CA LEU A 70 -37.29 -29.07 -46.44
C LEU A 70 -37.12 -27.59 -46.78
N LEU A 71 -37.55 -27.16 -47.97
CA LEU A 71 -37.46 -25.76 -48.39
C LEU A 71 -38.23 -24.86 -47.43
N VAL A 72 -39.43 -25.27 -47.01
CA VAL A 72 -40.22 -24.56 -45.98
C VAL A 72 -39.47 -24.49 -44.64
N GLY A 73 -38.81 -25.57 -44.21
CA GLY A 73 -37.99 -25.59 -43.00
C GLY A 73 -36.78 -24.67 -43.08
N MET A 74 -36.09 -24.61 -44.22
CA MET A 74 -34.97 -23.70 -44.48
C MET A 74 -35.41 -22.24 -44.51
N ASP A 75 -36.54 -21.94 -45.16
CA ASP A 75 -37.12 -20.59 -45.18
C ASP A 75 -37.49 -20.14 -43.75
N GLN A 76 -38.00 -21.05 -42.92
CA GLN A 76 -38.33 -20.75 -41.53
C GLN A 76 -37.08 -20.51 -40.66
N GLN A 77 -35.99 -21.26 -40.88
CA GLN A 77 -34.71 -20.99 -40.21
C GLN A 77 -34.06 -19.68 -40.66
N LEU A 78 -34.12 -19.36 -41.97
CA LEU A 78 -33.64 -18.09 -42.48
C LEU A 78 -34.42 -16.93 -41.85
N LYS A 79 -35.74 -17.06 -41.73
CA LYS A 79 -36.58 -16.05 -41.10
C LYS A 79 -36.23 -15.83 -39.63
N LEU A 80 -35.98 -16.89 -38.87
CA LEU A 80 -35.54 -16.78 -37.47
C LEU A 80 -34.18 -16.06 -37.36
N LEU A 81 -33.22 -16.39 -38.22
CA LEU A 81 -31.91 -15.73 -38.25
C LEU A 81 -32.01 -14.26 -38.68
N GLU A 82 -32.91 -13.94 -39.60
CA GLU A 82 -33.22 -12.56 -40.00
C GLU A 82 -33.82 -11.77 -38.84
N ASP A 83 -34.76 -12.36 -38.11
CA ASP A 83 -35.37 -11.78 -36.92
C ASP A 83 -34.34 -11.55 -35.80
N ASP A 84 -33.45 -12.52 -35.54
CA ASP A 84 -32.35 -12.39 -34.58
C ASP A 84 -31.36 -11.29 -34.99
N CYS A 85 -31.00 -11.25 -36.28
CA CYS A 85 -30.14 -10.19 -36.80
C CYS A 85 -30.79 -8.80 -36.69
N ALA A 86 -32.10 -8.71 -36.92
CA ALA A 86 -32.87 -7.49 -36.71
C ALA A 86 -32.86 -7.08 -35.22
N ALA A 87 -33.06 -8.03 -34.30
CA ALA A 87 -33.01 -7.79 -32.86
C ALA A 87 -31.62 -7.32 -32.39
N TYR A 88 -30.54 -7.95 -32.86
CA TYR A 88 -29.17 -7.52 -32.54
C TYR A 88 -28.86 -6.13 -33.08
N ARG A 89 -29.30 -5.81 -34.30
CA ARG A 89 -29.14 -4.46 -34.86
C ARG A 89 -29.88 -3.42 -34.02
N GLN A 90 -31.12 -3.70 -33.63
CA GLN A 90 -31.89 -2.83 -32.74
C GLN A 90 -31.20 -2.62 -31.39
N LEU A 91 -30.65 -3.67 -30.78
CA LEU A 91 -29.89 -3.56 -29.53
C LEU A 91 -28.64 -2.69 -29.70
N ILE A 92 -27.90 -2.88 -30.79
CA ILE A 92 -26.71 -2.07 -31.10
C ILE A 92 -27.09 -0.60 -31.30
N ASP A 93 -28.18 -0.32 -32.01
CA ASP A 93 -28.61 1.04 -32.27
C ASP A 93 -29.14 1.72 -30.99
N MET A 94 -29.89 0.99 -30.15
CA MET A 94 -30.25 1.46 -28.80
C MET A 94 -29.02 1.76 -27.95
N LEU A 95 -27.96 0.96 -28.03
CA LEU A 95 -26.72 1.20 -27.30
C LEU A 95 -25.97 2.42 -27.84
N LYS A 96 -25.94 2.64 -29.16
CA LYS A 96 -25.35 3.85 -29.76
C LYS A 96 -26.12 5.12 -29.41
N GLU A 97 -27.44 5.04 -29.32
CA GLU A 97 -28.29 6.17 -28.90
C GLU A 97 -28.12 6.48 -27.42
N LYS A 98 -28.10 5.45 -26.56
CA LYS A 98 -27.91 5.62 -25.11
C LYS A 98 -26.49 6.05 -24.73
N TYR A 99 -25.50 5.56 -25.46
CA TYR A 99 -24.08 5.86 -25.26
C TYR A 99 -23.54 6.50 -26.53
N SER A 100 -23.84 7.79 -26.68
CA SER A 100 -23.30 8.60 -27.77
C SER A 100 -21.77 8.51 -27.75
N ASN A 101 -21.13 8.44 -28.93
CA ASN A 101 -19.67 8.50 -29.04
C ASN A 101 -19.08 9.78 -28.39
N ALA A 102 -19.90 10.82 -28.18
CA ALA A 102 -19.52 12.01 -27.42
C ALA A 102 -19.20 11.69 -25.94
N ASP A 103 -19.92 10.73 -25.33
CA ASP A 103 -19.68 10.31 -23.95
C ASP A 103 -18.39 9.51 -23.81
N VAL A 104 -18.02 8.73 -24.84
CA VAL A 104 -16.73 8.02 -24.84
C VAL A 104 -15.55 8.99 -24.94
N ALA A 105 -15.68 10.04 -25.74
CA ALA A 105 -14.64 11.07 -25.86
C ALA A 105 -14.48 11.86 -24.56
N SER A 106 -15.60 12.25 -23.92
CA SER A 106 -15.57 12.95 -22.63
C SER A 106 -15.00 12.06 -21.52
N MET A 107 -15.40 10.79 -21.45
CA MET A 107 -14.85 9.81 -20.50
C MET A 107 -13.35 9.55 -20.70
N LYS A 108 -12.88 9.51 -21.95
CA LYS A 108 -11.43 9.40 -22.23
C LYS A 108 -10.68 10.65 -21.78
N GLN A 109 -11.28 11.83 -21.92
CA GLN A 109 -10.67 13.07 -21.47
C GLN A 109 -10.64 13.15 -19.94
N THR A 110 -11.72 12.79 -19.25
CA THR A 110 -11.74 12.76 -17.77
C THR A 110 -10.74 11.74 -17.23
N LEU A 111 -10.62 10.58 -17.87
CA LEU A 111 -9.64 9.56 -17.49
C LEU A 111 -8.19 10.08 -17.62
N ARG A 112 -7.88 10.83 -18.69
CA ARG A 112 -6.57 11.48 -18.84
C ARG A 112 -6.32 12.51 -17.75
N ASN A 113 -7.28 13.39 -17.49
CA ASN A 113 -7.17 14.42 -16.46
C ASN A 113 -6.94 13.77 -15.08
N LEU A 114 -7.70 12.73 -14.74
CA LEU A 114 -7.54 11.99 -13.48
C LEU A 114 -6.16 11.31 -13.38
N GLN A 115 -5.63 10.76 -14.47
CA GLN A 115 -4.28 10.19 -14.49
C GLN A 115 -3.18 11.24 -14.32
N ASP A 116 -3.37 12.44 -14.86
CA ASP A 116 -2.46 13.56 -14.65
C ASP A 116 -2.51 14.05 -13.20
N GLU A 117 -3.71 14.18 -12.63
CA GLU A 117 -3.92 14.52 -11.22
C GLU A 117 -3.30 13.47 -10.29
N GLU A 118 -3.54 12.18 -10.55
CA GLU A 118 -2.95 11.08 -9.76
C GLU A 118 -1.42 11.14 -9.77
N ARG A 119 -0.81 11.41 -10.94
CA ARG A 119 0.64 11.56 -11.05
C ARG A 119 1.15 12.78 -10.28
N ALA A 120 0.44 13.91 -10.35
CA ALA A 120 0.79 15.10 -9.60
C ALA A 120 0.69 14.88 -8.07
N LEU A 121 -0.38 14.23 -7.61
CA LEU A 121 -0.57 13.90 -6.20
C LEU A 121 0.50 12.92 -5.70
N LYS A 122 0.84 11.90 -6.49
CA LYS A 122 1.94 10.98 -6.15
C LYS A 122 3.27 11.71 -5.99
N ALA A 123 3.60 12.63 -6.89
CA ALA A 123 4.82 13.42 -6.78
C ALA A 123 4.83 14.32 -5.53
N GLN A 124 3.70 14.94 -5.19
CA GLN A 124 3.58 15.72 -3.95
C GLN A 124 3.72 14.85 -2.70
N TYR A 125 3.12 13.66 -2.72
CA TYR A 125 3.23 12.71 -1.62
C TYR A 125 4.68 12.25 -1.40
N GLU A 126 5.39 11.90 -2.47
CA GLU A 126 6.81 11.53 -2.40
C GLU A 126 7.68 12.67 -1.86
N GLN A 127 7.40 13.92 -2.24
CA GLN A 127 8.08 15.10 -1.68
C GLN A 127 7.82 15.26 -0.18
N LEU A 128 6.57 15.11 0.25
CA LEU A 128 6.19 15.18 1.67
C LEU A 128 6.88 14.09 2.48
N CYS A 129 6.93 12.84 2.00
CA CYS A 129 7.64 11.77 2.69
C CYS A 129 9.14 12.06 2.82
N ALA A 130 9.78 12.60 1.78
CA ALA A 130 11.18 13.00 1.87
C ALA A 130 11.42 14.15 2.86
N GLU A 131 10.48 15.10 2.94
CA GLU A 131 10.52 16.17 3.93
C GLU A 131 10.33 15.65 5.36
N GLU A 132 9.39 14.74 5.57
CA GLU A 132 9.16 14.06 6.85
C GLU A 132 10.41 13.32 7.33
N GLU A 133 11.03 12.51 6.46
CA GLU A 133 12.27 11.79 6.79
C GLU A 133 13.42 12.75 7.18
N ARG A 134 13.55 13.88 6.46
CA ARG A 134 14.54 14.90 6.79
C ARG A 134 14.26 15.54 8.15
N LEU A 135 13.00 15.89 8.42
CA LEU A 135 12.60 16.51 9.68
C LEU A 135 12.76 15.55 10.86
N ASP A 136 12.47 14.27 10.68
CA ASP A 136 12.68 13.24 11.70
C ASP A 136 14.16 13.06 12.04
N ALA A 137 15.05 13.09 11.03
CA ALA A 137 16.49 13.06 11.25
C ALA A 137 16.97 14.31 12.03
N GLU A 138 16.51 15.51 11.65
CA GLU A 138 16.82 16.76 12.35
C GLU A 138 16.30 16.74 13.79
N LEU A 139 15.09 16.23 14.02
CA LEU A 139 14.50 16.10 15.34
C LEU A 139 15.34 15.16 16.23
N LEU A 140 15.79 14.04 15.68
CA LEU A 140 16.61 13.07 16.40
C LEU A 140 17.97 13.67 16.80
N GLU A 141 18.60 14.40 15.88
CA GLU A 141 19.85 15.13 16.17
C GLU A 141 19.65 16.19 17.25
N LYS A 142 18.56 16.97 17.17
CA LYS A 142 18.25 18.00 18.18
C LYS A 142 17.96 17.41 19.55
N LYS A 143 17.30 16.25 19.62
CA LYS A 143 17.09 15.51 20.88
C LYS A 143 18.41 15.05 21.48
N ALA A 144 19.30 14.48 20.69
CA ALA A 144 20.63 14.08 21.16
C ALA A 144 21.46 15.28 21.67
N GLN A 145 21.45 16.39 20.93
CA GLN A 145 22.10 17.65 21.36
C GLN A 145 21.51 18.17 22.68
N LEU A 146 20.19 18.09 22.85
CA LEU A 146 19.53 18.51 24.08
C LEU A 146 19.95 17.62 25.26
N GLU A 147 19.97 16.30 25.08
CA GLU A 147 20.42 15.36 26.12
C GLU A 147 21.85 15.66 26.56
N GLU A 148 22.79 15.83 25.61
CA GLU A 148 24.17 16.21 25.91
C GLU A 148 24.25 17.51 26.72
N LYS A 149 23.50 18.54 26.31
CA LYS A 149 23.47 19.83 27.01
C LYS A 149 22.91 19.70 28.42
N THR A 150 21.84 18.92 28.62
CA THR A 150 21.28 18.70 29.96
C THR A 150 22.27 17.99 30.89
N GLU A 151 23.06 17.05 30.38
CA GLU A 151 24.11 16.42 31.16
C GLU A 151 25.26 17.39 31.49
N GLU A 152 25.68 18.21 30.53
CA GLU A 152 26.69 19.26 30.76
C GLU A 152 26.24 20.24 31.84
N GLU A 153 24.99 20.70 31.78
CA GLU A 153 24.39 21.55 32.79
C GLU A 153 24.37 20.87 34.15
N ALA A 154 23.95 19.61 34.23
CA ALA A 154 23.93 18.85 35.48
C ALA A 154 25.34 18.67 36.07
N ARG A 155 26.36 18.44 35.23
CA ARG A 155 27.77 18.39 35.65
C ARG A 155 28.22 19.75 36.18
N ARG A 156 27.89 20.83 35.49
CA ARG A 156 28.27 22.20 35.89
C ARG A 156 27.59 22.62 37.19
N TRP A 157 26.33 22.26 37.39
CA TRP A 157 25.61 22.48 38.64
C TRP A 157 26.23 21.74 39.83
N ARG A 158 26.70 20.49 39.63
CA ARG A 158 27.45 19.76 40.66
C ARG A 158 28.73 20.50 41.03
N GLN A 159 29.52 20.89 40.04
CA GLN A 159 30.76 21.66 40.27
C GLN A 159 30.50 22.98 41.00
N PHE A 160 29.43 23.70 40.62
CA PHE A 160 29.04 24.94 41.29
C PHE A 160 28.72 24.69 42.77
N ARG A 161 27.93 23.65 43.09
CA ARG A 161 27.60 23.29 44.48
C ARG A 161 28.85 22.91 45.27
N ASP A 162 29.75 22.12 44.69
CA ASP A 162 31.00 21.72 45.34
C ASP A 162 31.90 22.92 45.62
N ASN A 163 32.03 23.84 44.65
CA ASN A 163 32.78 25.08 44.82
C ASN A 163 32.16 25.96 45.90
N HIS A 164 30.84 26.13 45.89
CA HIS A 164 30.13 26.90 46.89
C HIS A 164 30.32 26.35 48.30
N ARG A 165 30.26 25.01 48.46
CA ARG A 165 30.56 24.35 49.74
C ARG A 165 31.98 24.64 50.21
N ARG A 166 32.98 24.50 49.31
CA ARG A 166 34.38 24.80 49.64
C ARG A 166 34.56 26.27 50.06
N LEU A 167 33.85 27.19 49.42
CA LEU A 167 33.89 28.60 49.76
C LEU A 167 33.37 28.84 51.18
N LEU A 168 32.26 28.19 51.56
CA LEU A 168 31.73 28.26 52.93
C LEU A 168 32.71 27.64 53.96
N ASP A 169 33.34 26.52 53.63
CA ASP A 169 34.34 25.89 54.50
C ASP A 169 35.56 26.83 54.73
N ILE A 170 36.01 27.52 53.68
CA ILE A 170 37.11 28.50 53.76
C ILE A 170 36.69 29.74 54.57
N ASP A 171 35.48 30.25 54.39
CA ASP A 171 34.95 31.38 55.16
C ASP A 171 34.90 31.04 56.66
N GLU A 172 34.43 29.85 57.02
CA GLU A 172 34.43 29.37 58.39
C GLU A 172 35.84 29.21 58.97
N GLN A 173 36.78 28.66 58.19
CA GLN A 173 38.19 28.57 58.59
C GLN A 173 38.81 29.95 58.83
N THR A 174 38.49 30.92 57.97
CA THR A 174 38.97 32.30 58.08
C THR A 174 38.44 32.95 59.36
N ARG A 175 37.13 32.80 59.65
CA ARG A 175 36.54 33.30 60.90
C ARG A 175 37.18 32.70 62.15
N LYS A 176 37.48 31.40 62.13
CA LYS A 176 38.19 30.72 63.22
C LYS A 176 39.60 31.28 63.41
N ALA A 177 40.36 31.45 62.32
CA ALA A 177 41.69 32.03 62.36
C ALA A 177 41.66 33.47 62.90
N ASP A 178 40.71 34.30 62.46
CA ASP A 178 40.54 35.66 62.96
C ASP A 178 40.21 35.70 64.45
N ALA A 179 39.35 34.79 64.93
CA ALA A 179 39.02 34.69 66.35
C ALA A 179 40.26 34.29 67.18
N GLN A 180 41.06 33.34 66.68
CA GLN A 180 42.33 32.95 67.31
C GLN A 180 43.33 34.10 67.33
N LEU A 181 43.50 34.83 66.23
CA LEU A 181 44.37 36.00 66.16
C LEU A 181 43.96 37.07 67.19
N ARG A 182 42.66 37.35 67.32
CA ARG A 182 42.15 38.29 68.35
C ARG A 182 42.46 37.80 69.75
N TYR A 183 42.26 36.51 70.02
CA TYR A 183 42.57 35.93 71.33
C TYR A 183 44.06 36.03 71.64
N TYR A 184 44.95 35.62 70.73
CA TYR A 184 46.39 35.69 70.94
C TYR A 184 46.90 37.13 71.07
N ALA A 185 46.36 38.07 70.31
CA ALA A 185 46.69 39.49 70.45
C ALA A 185 46.34 40.01 71.86
N GLU A 186 45.19 39.61 72.39
CA GLU A 186 44.77 40.00 73.75
C GLU A 186 45.62 39.33 74.83
N GLN A 187 45.98 38.05 74.68
CA GLN A 187 46.90 37.38 75.60
C GLN A 187 48.29 38.00 75.55
N HIS A 188 48.79 38.32 74.35
CA HIS A 188 50.06 39.02 74.18
C HIS A 188 50.02 40.40 74.86
N ARG A 189 48.92 41.16 74.72
CA ARG A 189 48.73 42.44 75.41
C ARG A 189 48.77 42.28 76.93
N LYS A 190 48.12 41.25 77.48
CA LYS A 190 48.16 40.93 78.92
C LYS A 190 49.57 40.56 79.38
N LEU A 191 50.27 39.69 78.65
CA LEU A 191 51.65 39.29 78.96
C LEU A 191 52.62 40.47 78.86
N ALA A 192 52.48 41.33 77.85
CA ALA A 192 53.30 42.53 77.70
C ALA A 192 53.08 43.55 78.83
N ASN A 193 51.86 43.63 79.36
CA ASN A 193 51.50 44.56 80.44
C ASN A 193 51.69 43.96 81.85
N THR A 194 52.05 42.68 81.98
CA THR A 194 52.27 42.04 83.28
C THR A 194 53.77 41.94 83.55
N ASN A 195 54.26 42.68 84.54
CA ASN A 195 55.61 42.49 85.05
C ASN A 195 55.63 41.22 85.93
N ALA A 196 56.67 40.39 85.84
CA ALA A 196 56.80 39.20 86.68
C ALA A 196 56.81 39.54 88.19
N LEU A 197 57.22 40.77 88.54
CA LEU A 197 57.15 41.29 89.91
C LEU A 197 55.70 41.57 90.37
N ASP A 198 54.82 42.07 89.49
CA ASP A 198 53.42 42.36 89.81
C ASP A 198 52.58 41.08 90.03
N LEU A 199 52.99 39.95 89.46
CA LEU A 199 52.31 38.66 89.59
C LEU A 199 52.67 37.93 90.89
N VAL A 200 53.89 38.12 91.39
CA VAL A 200 54.42 37.42 92.58
C VAL A 200 54.29 38.29 93.83
N PHE A 201 54.39 39.60 93.68
CA PHE A 201 54.28 40.56 94.77
C PHE A 201 53.16 41.54 94.43
N TYR A 202 52.08 41.52 95.20
CA TYR A 202 51.08 42.58 95.16
C TYR A 202 51.67 43.85 95.80
N ILE A 203 52.49 44.56 95.03
CA ILE A 203 53.10 45.82 95.46
C ILE A 203 52.15 46.96 95.09
N TRP A 204 51.23 47.27 95.98
CA TRP A 204 50.61 48.60 96.01
C TRP A 204 51.31 49.45 97.06
N VAL A 205 51.49 50.73 96.77
CA VAL A 205 52.02 51.72 97.72
C VAL A 205 50.83 52.55 98.19
N ASP A 206 50.46 52.40 99.45
CA ASP A 206 49.51 53.33 100.08
C ASP A 206 50.25 54.68 100.29
N PRO A 207 49.72 55.83 99.82
CA PRO A 207 50.44 57.11 99.92
C PRO A 207 50.65 57.61 101.36
N ALA A 208 49.94 57.04 102.32
CA ALA A 208 50.00 57.44 103.72
C ALA A 208 51.05 56.66 104.53
N ASP A 209 51.24 55.37 104.25
CA ASP A 209 52.16 54.49 104.95
C ASP A 209 52.77 53.53 103.91
N GLY A 210 54.04 53.75 103.54
CA GLY A 210 54.73 53.05 102.45
C GLY A 210 55.02 51.57 102.69
N ILE A 211 53.98 50.77 102.95
CA ILE A 211 54.04 49.32 103.13
C ILE A 211 53.80 48.66 101.78
N ILE A 212 54.76 47.84 101.37
CA ILE A 212 54.72 47.06 100.12
C ILE A 212 54.37 45.61 100.46
N GLY A 213 53.19 45.15 100.04
CA GLY A 213 52.77 43.74 100.05
C GLY A 213 52.19 43.20 101.37
N GLU A 214 51.05 42.52 101.27
CA GLU A 214 50.41 41.82 102.39
C GLU A 214 50.97 40.39 102.53
N ASN A 215 52.08 40.24 103.25
CA ASN A 215 52.48 38.94 103.81
C ASN A 215 52.92 39.15 105.26
N ARG A 216 51.94 39.34 106.13
CA ARG A 216 52.13 39.22 107.58
C ARG A 216 52.11 37.74 107.93
N LEU A 217 53.25 37.05 107.74
CA LEU A 217 53.46 35.76 108.37
C LEU A 217 53.52 35.99 109.89
N LEU A 218 52.48 35.51 110.57
CA LEU A 218 52.40 35.44 112.02
C LEU A 218 53.57 34.60 112.55
N TYR A 219 54.39 35.20 113.40
CA TYR A 219 55.06 34.56 114.53
C TYR A 219 54.92 35.47 115.74
#